data_AF-A0A7K3GP54-F1
#
_entry.id   AF-A0A7K3GP54-F1
#
_cell.length_a   1.000
_cell.length_b   1.000
_cell.length_c   1.000
_cell.angle_alpha   90.00
_cell.angle_beta   90.00
_cell.angle_gamma   90.00
#
_symmetry.space_group_name_H-M   'P 1'
#
loop_
_entity.id
_entity.type
_entity.pdbx_description
1 polymer ?
#
loop_
_entity_poly.entity_id
_entity_poly.type
_entity_poly.pdbx_seq_one_letter_code
_entity_poly.pdbx_strand_id
1 'polypeptide(L)' 'EFAWARIAPGPRTRHEVTTMLVTSALIPPTATWHRLSGLWRHRNAPAWRETPA' A
#
# COMPACT_ATOMS: atom_id res chain seq x y z
N GLU A 1 18.50 28.39 11.92
CA GLU A 1 18.94 27.47 13.00
C GLU A 1 17.87 26.41 13.39
N PHE A 2 16.72 26.78 13.96
CA PHE A 2 15.72 25.82 14.49
C PHE A 2 14.93 25.02 13.44
N ALA A 3 14.76 25.55 12.23
CA ALA A 3 14.01 24.87 11.18
C ALA A 3 14.72 23.57 10.73
N TRP A 4 16.04 23.62 10.58
CA TRP A 4 16.82 22.45 10.15
C TRP A 4 16.90 21.39 11.26
N ALA A 5 17.02 21.79 12.53
CA ALA A 5 17.00 20.86 13.66
C ALA A 5 15.69 20.06 13.81
N ARG A 6 14.56 20.60 13.31
CA ARG A 6 13.25 19.92 13.28
C ARG A 6 13.07 18.98 12.08
N ILE A 7 13.72 19.29 10.95
CA ILE A 7 13.63 18.51 9.70
C ILE A 7 14.70 17.41 9.64
N ALA A 8 15.80 17.60 10.37
CA ALA A 8 16.93 16.69 10.42
C ALA A 8 16.78 15.38 11.22
N PRO A 9 15.70 15.03 11.95
CA PRO A 9 15.59 13.69 12.49
C PRO A 9 15.19 12.73 11.37
N GLY A 10 16.06 12.58 10.37
CA GLY A 10 16.09 11.43 9.50
C GLY A 10 16.65 10.22 10.25
N PRO A 11 16.40 9.00 9.75
CA PRO A 11 16.78 7.76 10.42
C PRO A 11 18.29 7.77 10.71
N ARG A 12 18.63 7.73 12.00
CA ARG A 12 20.01 7.75 12.49
C ARG A 12 20.67 6.38 12.39
N THR A 13 19.89 5.33 12.11
CA THR A 13 20.37 3.94 12.11
C THR A 13 19.87 3.13 10.91
N ARG A 14 20.65 2.11 10.51
CA ARG A 14 20.25 1.17 9.45
C ARG A 14 18.93 0.46 9.79
N HIS A 15 18.70 0.19 11.07
CA HIS A 15 17.47 -0.46 11.54
C HIS A 15 16.22 0.38 11.24
N GLU A 16 16.27 1.70 11.49
CA GLU A 16 15.15 2.60 11.17
C GLU A 16 14.89 2.67 9.66
N VAL A 17 15.94 2.75 8.84
CA VAL A 17 15.81 2.72 7.37
C VAL A 17 15.18 1.41 6.90
N THR A 18 15.66 0.26 7.40
CA THR A 18 15.10 -1.05 7.04
C THR A 18 13.64 -1.14 7.45
N THR A 19 13.27 -0.69 8.65
CA THR A 19 11.87 -0.71 9.10
C THR A 19 10.99 0.15 8.21
N MET A 20 11.41 1.37 7.86
CA MET A 20 10.65 2.22 6.94
C MET A 20 10.52 1.62 5.54
N LEU A 21 11.59 1.01 5.03
CA LEU A 21 11.56 0.32 3.74
C LEU A 21 10.62 -0.88 3.77
N VAL A 22 10.70 -1.70 4.82
CA VAL A 22 9.86 -2.87 5.01
C VAL A 22 8.39 -2.45 5.08
N THR A 23 8.03 -1.46 5.91
CA THR A 23 6.65 -0.99 6.01
C THR A 23 6.15 -0.38 4.71
N SER A 24 6.96 0.44 4.05
CA SER A 24 6.60 1.02 2.75
C SER A 24 6.45 -0.04 1.66
N ALA A 25 7.32 -1.06 1.66
CA ALA A 25 7.27 -2.17 0.70
C ALA A 25 6.18 -3.20 0.99
N LEU A 26 5.65 -3.25 2.22
CA LEU A 26 4.53 -4.13 2.61
C LEU A 26 3.17 -3.61 2.11
N ILE A 27 3.01 -2.31 1.91
CA ILE A 27 1.75 -1.70 1.48
C ILE A 27 1.37 -2.12 0.03
N PRO A 28 2.24 -2.00 -0.98
CA PRO A 28 1.91 -2.39 -2.36
C PRO A 28 1.51 -3.87 -2.55
N PRO A 29 2.22 -4.87 -2.00
CA PRO A 29 1.87 -6.27 -2.20
C PRO A 29 0.58 -6.65 -1.45
N THR A 30 0.31 -6.08 -0.27
CA THR A 30 -0.95 -6.33 0.45
C THR A 30 -2.16 -5.75 -0.29
N ALA A 31 -2.03 -4.53 -0.82
CA ALA A 31 -3.05 -3.93 -1.67
C ALA A 31 -3.29 -4.76 -2.95
N THR A 32 -2.20 -5.19 -3.60
CA THR A 32 -2.26 -6.05 -4.79
C THR A 32 -2.94 -7.37 -4.48
N TRP A 33 -2.59 -8.02 -3.37
CA TRP A 33 -3.18 -9.29 -2.95
C TRP A 33 -4.68 -9.16 -2.70
N HIS A 34 -5.12 -8.09 -2.01
CA HIS A 34 -6.53 -7.86 -1.75
C HIS A 34 -7.31 -7.66 -3.05
N ARG A 35 -6.76 -6.86 -3.98
CA ARG A 35 -7.35 -6.67 -5.32
C ARG A 35 -7.40 -7.97 -6.11
N LEU A 36 -6.31 -8.72 -6.14
CA LEU A 36 -6.20 -9.98 -6.88
C LEU A 36 -7.16 -11.04 -6.34
N SER A 37 -7.30 -11.11 -5.00
CA SER A 37 -8.26 -11.98 -4.33
C SER A 37 -9.70 -11.62 -4.70
N GLY A 38 -10.02 -10.32 -4.77
CA GLY A 38 -11.31 -9.84 -5.25
C GLY A 38 -11.58 -10.27 -6.69
N LEU A 39 -10.62 -10.04 -7.59
CA LEU A 39 -10.70 -10.46 -9.00
C LEU A 39 -10.88 -11.97 -9.13
N TRP A 40 -10.11 -12.76 -8.39
CA TRP A 40 -10.21 -14.22 -8.39
C TRP A 40 -11.56 -14.72 -7.89
N ARG A 41 -12.07 -14.11 -6.81
CA ARG A 41 -13.37 -14.50 -6.24
C ARG A 41 -14.54 -14.13 -7.15
N HIS A 42 -14.43 -13.03 -7.88
CA HIS A 42 -15.48 -12.50 -8.75
C HIS A 42 -15.26 -12.86 -10.22
N ARG A 43 -14.29 -13.74 -10.54
CA ARG A 43 -13.96 -14.13 -11.92
C ARG A 43 -15.11 -14.79 -12.70
N ASN A 44 -16.06 -15.38 -11.98
CA ASN A 44 -17.25 -16.01 -12.56
C ASN A 44 -18.51 -15.13 -12.39
N ALA A 45 -18.35 -13.90 -11.88
CA ALA A 45 -19.48 -12.99 -11.78
C ALA A 45 -19.95 -12.65 -13.20
N PRO A 46 -21.25 -12.84 -13.52
CA PRO A 46 -21.77 -12.47 -14.82
C PRO A 46 -21.60 -10.96 -15.04
N ALA A 47 -21.38 -10.56 -16.29
CA ALA A 47 -21.35 -9.15 -16.65
C ALA A 47 -22.62 -8.47 -16.15
N TRP A 48 -22.46 -7.30 -15.53
CA TRP A 48 -23.58 -6.50 -15.05
C TRP A 48 -24.55 -6.25 -16.21
N ARG A 49 -25.77 -6.79 -16.10
CA ARG A 49 -26.84 -6.49 -17.04
C ARG A 49 -27.60 -5.31 -16.49
N GLU A 50 -27.47 -4.17 -17.15
CA GLU A 50 -28.32 -3.03 -16.88
C GLU A 50 -29.78 -3.45 -17.11
N THR A 51 -30.60 -3.37 -16.06
CA THR A 51 -32.04 -3.61 -16.17
C THR A 51 -32.62 -2.43 -16.96
N PRO A 52 -33.33 -2.65 -18.08
CA PRO A 52 -34.04 -1.57 -18.75
C PRO A 52 -35.07 -0.99 -17.75
N ALA A 53 -35.05 0.34 -17.61
CA ALA A 53 -35.95 1.09 -16.74
C ALA A 53 -37.42 0.97 -17.18
#